data_AF-A0A7C7Q809-F1
#
_entry.id   AF-A0A7C7Q809-F1
#
_cell.length_a   1.000
_cell.length_b   1.000
_cell.length_c   1.000
_cell.angle_alpha   90.00
_cell.angle_beta   90.00
_cell.angle_gamma   90.00
#
_symmetry.space_group_name_H-M   'P 1'
#
loop_
_entity.id
_entity.type
_entity.pdbx_description
1 polymer ?
#
loop_
_entity_poly.entity_id
_entity_poly.type
_entity_poly.pdbx_seq_one_letter_code
_entity_poly.pdbx_strand_id
1 'polypeptide(L)'
;MDETLVATLGTEPQVVTLVLDGLLERGYVIRRTVVVHTDDSVEPVRTAVFKLKSEASQYYAHLSPPIKFTFEPIEEEHCCPQDTLTEEDAGAAFKTLYRVILGEKRVGYRIHLSIAGGRKAMAVYGMAVAQLLFDEEDRVWHVVSEEVLHSRERLHAEPDERVVLVPIPVLKWST
;
A
#
# COMPACT_ATOMS: atom_id res chain seq x y z
N MET A 1 9.40 10.96 14.34
CA MET A 1 8.84 9.60 14.45
C MET A 1 8.88 9.04 13.05
N ASP A 2 9.39 7.84 12.85
CA ASP A 2 9.49 7.29 11.50
C ASP A 2 8.09 6.87 11.02
N GLU A 3 7.84 6.97 9.72
CA GLU A 3 6.53 6.72 9.11
C GLU A 3 6.62 5.54 8.13
N THR A 4 5.52 4.81 7.96
CA THR A 4 5.44 3.69 7.02
C THR A 4 4.24 3.86 6.09
N LEU A 5 4.47 3.56 4.81
CA LEU A 5 3.39 3.33 3.85
C LEU A 5 3.00 1.85 3.93
N VAL A 6 1.72 1.57 4.12
CA VAL A 6 1.13 0.25 3.87
C VAL A 6 0.25 0.40 2.64
N ALA A 7 0.51 -0.36 1.58
CA ALA A 7 -0.24 -0.24 0.33
C ALA A 7 -0.76 -1.59 -0.12
N THR A 8 -2.03 -1.66 -0.48
CA THR A 8 -2.58 -2.82 -1.19
C THR A 8 -2.16 -2.78 -2.66
N LEU A 9 -1.81 -3.94 -3.20
CA LEU A 9 -1.36 -4.11 -4.59
C LEU A 9 -2.25 -5.09 -5.33
N GLY A 10 -2.57 -4.73 -6.58
CA GLY A 10 -3.18 -5.63 -7.56
C GLY A 10 -2.24 -5.79 -8.74
N THR A 11 -2.71 -5.38 -9.92
CA THR A 11 -1.97 -5.54 -11.17
C THR A 11 -1.15 -4.31 -11.56
N GLU A 12 -1.40 -3.18 -10.91
CA GLU A 12 -0.82 -1.88 -11.25
C GLU A 12 0.21 -1.46 -10.19
N PRO A 13 1.52 -1.73 -10.41
CA PRO A 13 2.55 -1.38 -9.44
C PRO A 13 2.68 0.12 -9.21
N GLN A 14 2.42 0.92 -10.24
CA GLN A 14 2.57 2.37 -10.18
C GLN A 14 1.67 3.05 -9.14
N VAL A 15 0.53 2.43 -8.80
CA VAL A 15 -0.35 2.96 -7.75
C VAL A 15 0.37 3.05 -6.40
N VAL A 16 1.33 2.15 -6.13
CA VAL A 16 2.13 2.19 -4.89
C VAL A 16 3.15 3.32 -4.93
N THR A 17 3.89 3.45 -6.03
CA THR A 17 4.94 4.46 -6.19
C THR A 17 4.37 5.87 -6.28
N LEU A 18 3.25 6.08 -6.99
CA LEU A 18 2.57 7.38 -7.04
C LEU A 18 2.11 7.86 -5.65
N VAL A 19 1.66 6.94 -4.79
CA VAL A 19 1.34 7.29 -3.40
C VAL A 19 2.59 7.59 -2.60
N LEU A 20 3.63 6.77 -2.73
CA LEU A 20 4.88 6.99 -2.01
C LEU A 20 5.52 8.33 -2.38
N ASP A 21 5.64 8.61 -3.67
CA ASP A 21 6.21 9.86 -4.19
C ASP A 21 5.41 11.06 -3.72
N GLY A 22 4.07 11.00 -3.82
CA GLY A 22 3.21 12.07 -3.33
C GLY A 22 3.27 12.28 -1.80
N LEU A 23 3.62 11.25 -1.02
CA LEU A 23 3.88 11.40 0.42
C LEU A 23 5.24 12.07 0.67
N LEU A 24 6.28 11.66 -0.06
CA LEU A 24 7.62 12.25 0.03
C LEU A 24 7.61 13.73 -0.36
N GLU A 25 6.89 14.09 -1.42
CA GLU A 25 6.70 15.48 -1.86
C GLU A 25 6.01 16.36 -0.81
N ARG A 26 5.13 15.77 0.00
CA ARG A 26 4.46 16.44 1.13
C ARG A 26 5.34 16.54 2.38
N GLY A 27 6.56 15.99 2.34
CA GLY A 27 7.53 16.05 3.43
C GLY A 27 7.36 14.98 4.51
N TYR A 28 6.54 13.94 4.27
CA TYR A 28 6.42 12.82 5.19
C TYR A 28 7.70 11.97 5.21
N VAL A 29 8.13 11.54 6.39
CA VAL A 29 9.40 10.80 6.55
C VAL A 29 9.14 9.30 6.48
N ILE A 30 8.81 8.82 5.27
CA ILE A 30 8.57 7.40 5.03
C ILE A 30 9.91 6.65 5.05
N ARG A 31 10.05 5.69 5.98
CA ARG A 31 11.25 4.83 6.08
C ARG A 31 11.00 3.41 5.61
N ARG A 32 9.73 3.05 5.50
CA ARG A 32 9.31 1.71 5.12
C ARG A 32 8.06 1.76 4.26
N THR A 33 7.99 0.83 3.31
CA THR A 33 6.81 0.55 2.51
C THR A 33 6.50 -0.93 2.60
N VAL A 34 5.31 -1.27 3.11
CA VAL A 34 4.80 -2.64 3.13
C VAL A 34 3.74 -2.79 2.05
N VAL A 35 3.99 -3.67 1.09
CA VAL A 35 3.12 -3.93 -0.05
C VAL A 35 2.35 -5.23 0.20
N VAL A 36 1.04 -5.13 0.41
CA VAL A 36 0.15 -6.28 0.63
C VAL A 36 -0.48 -6.69 -0.69
N HIS A 37 -0.28 -7.95 -1.11
CA HIS A 37 -0.73 -8.43 -2.42
C HIS A 37 -1.43 -9.79 -2.34
N THR A 38 -2.23 -10.12 -3.36
CA THR A 38 -2.73 -11.50 -3.60
C THR A 38 -1.60 -12.39 -4.12
N ASP A 39 -1.87 -13.64 -4.49
CA ASP A 39 -0.87 -14.59 -4.99
C ASP A 39 0.05 -13.97 -6.09
N ASP A 40 1.34 -13.81 -5.79
CA ASP A 40 2.37 -13.30 -6.71
C ASP A 40 3.07 -14.42 -7.51
N SER A 41 2.62 -15.66 -7.40
CA SER A 41 3.02 -16.75 -8.30
C SER A 41 2.31 -16.69 -9.65
N VAL A 42 1.22 -15.94 -9.74
CA VAL A 42 0.38 -15.78 -10.94
C VAL A 42 0.45 -14.39 -11.56
N GLU A 43 0.31 -14.32 -12.88
CA GLU A 43 0.14 -13.04 -13.59
C GLU A 43 -1.27 -12.47 -13.37
N PRO A 44 -1.45 -11.14 -13.35
CA PRO A 44 -0.43 -10.09 -13.56
C PRO A 44 0.34 -9.67 -12.30
N VAL A 45 -0.03 -10.20 -11.13
CA VAL A 45 0.50 -9.75 -9.82
C VAL A 45 1.99 -10.04 -9.70
N ARG A 46 2.45 -11.18 -10.23
CA ARG A 46 3.88 -11.52 -10.31
C ARG A 46 4.71 -10.40 -10.97
N THR A 47 4.27 -9.92 -12.13
CA THR A 47 4.95 -8.84 -12.85
C THR A 47 4.91 -7.53 -12.05
N ALA A 48 3.78 -7.20 -11.42
CA ALA A 48 3.66 -6.01 -10.60
C ALA A 48 4.62 -6.02 -9.39
N VAL A 49 4.65 -7.13 -8.66
CA VAL A 49 5.57 -7.34 -7.52
C VAL A 49 7.03 -7.29 -7.98
N PHE A 50 7.36 -7.92 -9.12
CA PHE A 50 8.71 -7.87 -9.68
C PHE A 50 9.15 -6.44 -10.02
N LYS A 51 8.31 -5.67 -10.71
CA LYS A 51 8.59 -4.27 -11.05
C LYS A 51 8.86 -3.43 -9.80
N LEU A 52 8.02 -3.58 -8.75
CA LEU A 52 8.21 -2.87 -7.48
C LEU A 52 9.48 -3.32 -6.72
N LYS A 53 9.82 -4.61 -6.74
CA LYS A 53 11.07 -5.09 -6.14
C LYS A 53 12.29 -4.48 -6.83
N SER A 54 12.28 -4.41 -8.17
CA SER A 54 13.33 -3.75 -8.95
C SER A 54 13.45 -2.28 -8.55
N GLU A 55 12.34 -1.54 -8.58
CA GLU A 55 12.29 -0.11 -8.24
C GLU A 55 12.76 0.17 -6.82
N ALA A 56 12.29 -0.63 -5.85
CA ALA A 56 12.71 -0.53 -4.46
C ALA A 56 14.23 -0.65 -4.31
N SER A 57 14.86 -1.56 -5.06
CA SER A 57 16.31 -1.79 -5.01
C SER A 57 17.13 -0.76 -5.77
N GLN A 58 16.58 -0.19 -6.86
CA GLN A 58 17.34 0.66 -7.80
C GLN A 58 17.16 2.16 -7.53
N TYR A 59 16.05 2.56 -6.92
CA TYR A 59 15.72 3.96 -6.68
C TYR A 59 15.53 4.24 -5.19
N TYR A 60 14.52 3.65 -4.57
CA TYR A 60 14.14 4.00 -3.19
C TYR A 60 15.20 3.61 -2.13
N ALA A 61 15.96 2.53 -2.36
CA ALA A 61 17.09 2.14 -1.51
C ALA A 61 18.28 3.11 -1.56
N HIS A 62 18.32 4.00 -2.55
CA HIS A 62 19.39 4.98 -2.75
C HIS A 62 18.99 6.41 -2.38
N LEU A 63 17.76 6.62 -1.92
CA LEU A 63 17.33 7.90 -1.36
C LEU A 63 18.05 8.19 -0.03
N SER A 64 18.00 9.45 0.40
CA SER A 64 18.54 9.89 1.68
C SER A 64 17.42 10.51 2.52
N PRO A 65 16.85 9.79 3.52
CA PRO A 65 17.20 8.42 3.93
C PRO A 65 16.62 7.33 3.00
N PRO A 66 17.19 6.11 2.99
CA PRO A 66 16.71 5.01 2.16
C PRO A 66 15.40 4.44 2.68
N ILE A 67 14.54 3.97 1.77
CA ILE A 67 13.23 3.40 2.11
C ILE A 67 13.27 1.89 1.92
N LYS A 68 12.91 1.13 2.96
CA LYS A 68 12.88 -0.33 2.91
C LYS A 68 11.53 -0.83 2.42
N PHE A 69 11.52 -1.76 1.47
CA PHE A 69 10.31 -2.41 1.01
C PHE A 69 10.18 -3.82 1.60
N THR A 70 8.96 -4.18 2.02
CA THR A 70 8.57 -5.56 2.32
C THR A 70 7.31 -5.91 1.56
N PHE A 71 7.22 -7.16 1.09
CA PHE A 71 6.12 -7.65 0.27
C PHE A 71 5.44 -8.78 1.04
N GLU A 72 4.17 -8.57 1.38
CA GLU A 72 3.40 -9.43 2.26
C GLU A 72 2.26 -10.06 1.43
N PRO A 73 2.33 -11.35 1.09
CA PRO A 73 1.21 -12.01 0.46
C PRO A 73 0.05 -12.13 1.44
N ILE A 74 -1.18 -12.10 0.93
CA ILE A 74 -2.35 -12.54 1.68
C ILE A 74 -2.22 -14.06 1.84
N GLU A 75 -2.10 -14.52 3.08
CA GLU A 75 -1.94 -15.94 3.40
C GLU A 75 -3.28 -16.51 3.89
N GLU A 76 -3.74 -17.60 3.27
CA GLU A 76 -4.66 -18.54 3.91
C GLU A 76 -3.88 -19.68 4.57
N GLU A 77 -4.54 -20.49 5.40
CA GLU A 77 -3.89 -21.62 6.08
C GLU A 77 -3.23 -22.61 5.09
N HIS A 78 -3.65 -22.65 3.83
CA HIS A 78 -3.22 -23.66 2.85
C HIS A 78 -2.75 -23.09 1.49
N CYS A 79 -3.13 -21.86 1.11
CA CYS A 79 -2.64 -21.21 -0.12
C CYS A 79 -2.79 -19.67 -0.09
N CYS A 80 -2.10 -18.96 -0.98
CA CYS A 80 -2.38 -17.55 -1.23
C CYS A 80 -3.57 -17.42 -2.18
N PRO A 81 -4.56 -16.56 -1.91
CA PRO A 81 -5.71 -16.43 -2.78
C PRO A 81 -5.29 -15.71 -4.07
N GLN A 82 -5.69 -16.27 -5.21
CA GLN A 82 -5.50 -15.62 -6.51
C GLN A 82 -6.47 -14.44 -6.70
N ASP A 83 -7.59 -14.47 -5.99
CA ASP A 83 -8.62 -13.44 -5.99
C ASP A 83 -9.37 -13.42 -4.65
N THR A 84 -9.99 -12.29 -4.31
CA THR A 84 -10.84 -12.16 -3.13
C THR A 84 -12.31 -12.33 -3.52
N LEU A 85 -12.79 -13.58 -3.59
CA LEU A 85 -14.14 -13.92 -4.10
C LEU A 85 -15.03 -14.60 -3.05
N THR A 86 -14.43 -15.18 -2.01
CA THR A 86 -15.10 -15.95 -0.97
C THR A 86 -15.02 -15.24 0.39
N GLU A 87 -15.81 -15.71 1.35
CA GLU A 87 -15.74 -15.27 2.75
C GLU A 87 -14.38 -15.60 3.38
N GLU A 88 -13.77 -16.71 2.96
CA GLU A 88 -12.44 -17.13 3.41
C GLU A 88 -11.37 -16.16 2.92
N ASP A 89 -11.37 -15.83 1.62
CA ASP A 89 -10.43 -14.86 1.05
C ASP A 89 -10.57 -13.48 1.72
N ALA A 90 -11.82 -13.08 2.01
CA ALA A 90 -12.13 -11.84 2.71
C ALA A 90 -11.51 -11.83 4.12
N GLY A 91 -11.69 -12.93 4.85
CA GLY A 91 -11.12 -13.13 6.18
C GLY A 91 -9.59 -13.11 6.15
N ALA A 92 -8.97 -13.77 5.17
CA ALA A 92 -7.52 -13.80 5.00
C ALA A 92 -6.95 -12.41 4.69
N ALA A 93 -7.57 -11.67 3.77
CA ALA A 93 -7.18 -10.30 3.44
C ALA A 93 -7.29 -9.37 4.66
N PHE A 94 -8.40 -9.43 5.39
CA PHE A 94 -8.60 -8.65 6.61
C PHE A 94 -7.54 -9.00 7.68
N LYS A 95 -7.33 -10.29 7.97
CA LYS A 95 -6.34 -10.76 8.96
C LYS A 95 -4.93 -10.31 8.59
N THR A 96 -4.55 -10.41 7.31
CA THR A 96 -3.25 -9.99 6.81
C THR A 96 -3.04 -8.49 7.00
N LEU A 97 -4.00 -7.66 6.56
CA LEU A 97 -3.94 -6.21 6.73
C LEU A 97 -3.89 -5.81 8.22
N TYR A 98 -4.70 -6.45 9.06
CA TYR A 98 -4.70 -6.24 10.50
C TYR A 98 -3.34 -6.56 11.11
N ARG A 99 -2.77 -7.74 10.78
CA ARG A 99 -1.45 -8.18 11.25
C ARG A 99 -0.35 -7.19 10.85
N VAL A 100 -0.31 -6.80 9.58
CA VAL A 100 0.70 -5.88 9.03
C VAL A 100 0.62 -4.52 9.73
N ILE A 101 -0.56 -3.91 9.77
CA ILE A 101 -0.74 -2.57 10.36
C ILE A 101 -0.43 -2.59 11.85
N LEU A 102 -0.95 -3.59 12.59
CA LEU A 102 -0.67 -3.73 14.01
C LEU A 102 0.83 -3.96 14.29
N GLY A 103 1.50 -4.72 13.43
CA GLY A 103 2.94 -4.96 13.49
C GLY A 103 3.74 -3.66 13.39
N GLU A 104 3.47 -2.86 12.37
CA GLU A 104 4.15 -1.57 12.19
C GLU A 104 3.86 -0.59 13.34
N LYS A 105 2.61 -0.53 13.81
CA LYS A 105 2.25 0.31 14.98
C LYS A 105 2.99 -0.11 16.24
N ARG A 106 3.17 -1.41 16.48
CA ARG A 106 3.92 -1.93 17.65
C ARG A 106 5.39 -1.56 17.63
N VAL A 107 5.97 -1.34 16.44
CA VAL A 107 7.35 -0.85 16.27
C VAL A 107 7.43 0.68 16.40
N GLY A 108 6.29 1.37 16.53
CA GLY A 108 6.20 2.81 16.73
C GLY A 108 6.12 3.63 15.46
N TYR A 109 5.79 3.01 14.32
CA TYR A 109 5.56 3.72 13.06
C TYR A 109 4.18 4.38 13.03
N ARG A 110 4.14 5.60 12.47
CA ARG A 110 2.87 6.21 12.00
C ARG A 110 2.48 5.60 10.66
N ILE A 111 1.21 5.30 10.49
CA ILE A 111 0.71 4.54 9.36
C ILE A 111 0.11 5.46 8.30
N HIS A 112 0.58 5.30 7.08
CA HIS A 112 -0.04 5.83 5.87
C HIS A 112 -0.59 4.65 5.09
N LEU A 113 -1.90 4.40 5.14
CA LEU A 113 -2.53 3.31 4.39
C LEU A 113 -3.01 3.81 3.03
N SER A 114 -2.51 3.21 1.95
CA SER A 114 -3.08 3.35 0.61
C SER A 114 -4.10 2.25 0.35
N ILE A 115 -5.33 2.65 0.00
CA ILE A 115 -6.40 1.74 -0.44
C ILE A 115 -6.64 1.83 -1.96
N ALA A 116 -5.67 2.34 -2.71
CA ALA A 116 -5.81 2.61 -4.13
C ALA A 116 -5.57 1.38 -5.03
N GLY A 117 -4.72 0.44 -4.60
CA GLY A 117 -4.37 -0.73 -5.39
C GLY A 117 -5.08 -2.00 -4.92
N GLY A 118 -5.09 -3.04 -5.77
CA GLY A 118 -5.72 -4.32 -5.45
C GLY A 118 -7.18 -4.41 -5.84
N ARG A 119 -7.84 -5.49 -5.43
CA ARG A 119 -9.29 -5.66 -5.64
C ARG A 119 -10.04 -4.65 -4.79
N LYS A 120 -11.17 -4.13 -5.29
CA LYS A 120 -12.01 -3.17 -4.56
C LYS A 120 -12.40 -3.63 -3.15
N ALA A 121 -12.55 -4.93 -2.93
CA ALA A 121 -12.83 -5.50 -1.62
C ALA A 121 -11.67 -5.26 -0.62
N MET A 122 -10.41 -5.29 -1.06
CA MET A 122 -9.24 -5.02 -0.19
C MET A 122 -9.26 -3.60 0.36
N ALA A 123 -9.77 -2.62 -0.40
CA ALA A 123 -9.96 -1.26 0.10
C ALA A 123 -10.97 -1.22 1.26
N VAL A 124 -12.04 -2.02 1.19
CA VAL A 124 -13.04 -2.15 2.26
C VAL A 124 -12.41 -2.76 3.51
N TYR A 125 -11.62 -3.83 3.36
CA TYR A 125 -10.95 -4.46 4.51
C TYR A 125 -9.88 -3.54 5.11
N GLY A 126 -9.11 -2.84 4.28
CA GLY A 126 -8.14 -1.84 4.72
C GLY A 126 -8.82 -0.73 5.51
N MET A 127 -9.98 -0.24 5.03
CA MET A 127 -10.77 0.76 5.76
C MET A 127 -11.29 0.22 7.09
N ALA A 128 -11.79 -1.02 7.13
CA ALA A 128 -12.26 -1.65 8.36
C ALA A 128 -11.13 -1.80 9.39
N VAL A 129 -9.93 -2.21 8.95
CA VAL A 129 -8.74 -2.27 9.82
C VAL A 129 -8.33 -0.88 10.30
N ALA A 130 -8.36 0.13 9.43
CA ALA A 130 -8.05 1.51 9.79
C ALA A 130 -8.98 2.01 10.91
N GLN A 131 -10.29 1.77 10.81
CA GLN A 131 -11.25 2.18 11.85
C GLN A 131 -11.00 1.53 13.23
N LEU A 132 -10.36 0.36 13.25
CA LEU A 132 -10.06 -0.39 14.48
C LEU A 132 -8.71 -0.01 15.10
N LEU A 133 -7.72 0.33 14.27
CA LEU A 133 -6.32 0.47 14.71
C LEU A 133 -5.78 1.90 14.64
N PHE A 134 -6.41 2.80 13.88
CA PHE A 134 -5.83 4.12 13.65
C PHE A 134 -6.05 5.06 14.84
N ASP A 135 -5.00 5.83 15.13
CA ASP A 135 -5.05 6.95 16.04
C ASP A 135 -5.03 8.29 15.28
N GLU A 136 -4.84 9.39 16.00
CA GLU A 136 -4.88 10.74 15.43
C GLU A 136 -3.79 11.00 14.38
N GLU A 137 -2.68 10.28 14.46
CA GLU A 137 -1.49 10.48 13.64
C GLU A 137 -1.49 9.63 12.36
N ASP A 138 -2.36 8.62 12.27
CA ASP A 138 -2.47 7.76 11.09
C ASP A 138 -3.37 8.37 9.99
N ARG A 139 -3.14 7.97 8.74
CA ARG A 139 -3.87 8.49 7.57
C ARG A 139 -4.19 7.39 6.56
N VAL A 140 -5.42 7.42 6.03
CA VAL A 140 -5.80 6.63 4.85
C VAL A 140 -5.76 7.54 3.63
N TRP A 141 -5.24 7.03 2.53
CA TRP A 141 -5.05 7.75 1.28
C TRP A 141 -5.74 7.01 0.14
N HIS A 142 -6.39 7.79 -0.71
CA HIS A 142 -6.75 7.41 -2.07
C HIS A 142 -5.93 8.28 -3.03
N VAL A 143 -5.47 7.71 -4.15
CA VAL A 143 -4.79 8.45 -5.20
C VAL A 143 -5.76 8.70 -6.34
N VAL A 144 -5.80 9.95 -6.79
CA VAL A 144 -6.45 10.34 -8.04
C VAL A 144 -5.34 10.74 -9.00
N SER A 145 -5.20 9.96 -10.07
CA SER A 145 -4.28 10.19 -11.17
C SER A 145 -5.02 10.29 -12.48
N GLU A 146 -4.45 11.01 -13.44
CA GLU A 146 -4.94 10.98 -14.81
C GLU A 146 -4.86 9.56 -15.38
N GLU A 147 -5.85 9.15 -16.19
CA GLU A 147 -5.94 7.80 -16.78
C GLU A 147 -4.68 7.41 -17.56
N VAL A 148 -3.91 8.39 -18.03
CA VAL A 148 -2.64 8.21 -18.74
C VAL A 148 -1.60 7.45 -17.90
N LEU A 149 -1.57 7.61 -16.57
CA LEU A 149 -0.64 6.90 -15.69
C LEU A 149 -0.95 5.39 -15.58
N HIS A 150 -2.18 4.99 -15.87
CA HIS A 150 -2.58 3.57 -15.89
C HIS A 150 -2.21 2.88 -17.22
N SER A 151 -2.06 3.67 -18.29
CA SER A 151 -1.86 3.16 -19.66
C SER A 151 -0.41 2.93 -20.08
N ARG A 152 0.58 3.49 -19.36
CA ARG A 152 1.97 3.61 -19.88
C ARG A 152 3.04 2.75 -19.21
N GLU A 153 2.66 1.81 -18.35
CA GLU A 153 3.59 0.94 -17.60
C GLU A 153 4.69 1.67 -16.77
N ARG A 154 4.64 3.00 -16.65
CA ARG A 154 5.60 3.81 -15.88
C ARG A 154 5.25 3.77 -14.40
N LEU A 155 6.28 3.73 -13.55
CA LEU A 155 6.12 3.74 -12.10
C LEU A 155 5.95 5.15 -11.52
N HIS A 156 6.50 6.18 -12.18
CA HIS A 156 6.46 7.55 -11.68
C HIS A 156 5.68 8.46 -12.62
N ALA A 157 5.11 9.52 -12.07
CA ALA A 157 4.54 10.61 -12.85
C ALA A 157 5.67 11.49 -13.45
N GLU A 158 5.44 12.05 -14.62
CA GLU A 158 6.27 13.15 -15.14
C GLU A 158 6.01 14.43 -14.33
N PRO A 159 6.93 15.41 -14.36
CA PRO A 159 6.76 16.68 -13.66
C PRO A 159 5.50 17.49 -14.02
N ASP A 160 4.91 17.28 -15.19
CA ASP A 160 3.69 17.93 -15.67
C ASP A 160 2.41 17.12 -15.41
N GLU A 161 2.53 15.86 -15.00
CA GLU A 161 1.40 14.98 -14.71
C GLU A 161 0.94 15.16 -13.26
N ARG A 162 -0.36 15.37 -13.06
CA ARG A 162 -0.89 15.65 -11.73
C ARG A 162 -1.31 14.38 -10.98
N VAL A 163 -0.67 14.14 -9.83
CA VAL A 163 -1.05 13.11 -8.85
C VAL A 163 -1.63 13.78 -7.61
N VAL A 164 -2.83 13.38 -7.21
CA VAL A 164 -3.49 13.95 -6.03
C VAL A 164 -3.75 12.86 -5.00
N LEU A 165 -3.08 12.94 -3.84
CA LEU A 165 -3.43 12.12 -2.68
C LEU A 165 -4.56 12.77 -1.89
N VAL A 166 -5.70 12.10 -1.87
CA VAL A 166 -6.90 12.51 -1.15
C VAL A 166 -6.94 11.77 0.19
N PRO A 167 -6.93 12.49 1.33
CA PRO A 167 -7.09 11.86 2.62
C PRO A 167 -8.52 11.33 2.76
N ILE A 168 -8.65 10.06 3.15
CA ILE A 168 -9.94 9.45 3.45
C ILE A 168 -10.25 9.64 4.93
N PRO A 169 -11.45 10.12 5.30
CA PRO A 169 -11.85 10.28 6.69
C PRO A 169 -11.86 8.94 7.43
N VAL A 170 -11.17 8.88 8.57
CA VAL A 170 -11.20 7.76 9.54
C VAL A 170 -11.66 8.33 10.87
N LEU A 171 -12.39 7.55 11.67
CA LEU A 171 -12.66 7.95 13.05
C LEU A 171 -11.34 7.91 13.81
N LYS A 172 -10.91 9.08 14.25
CA LYS A 172 -9.72 9.24 15.08
C LYS A 172 -10.17 9.09 16.52
N TRP A 173 -9.85 7.96 17.13
CA TRP A 173 -10.08 7.77 18.55
C TRP A 173 -9.14 8.71 19.30
N SER A 174 -9.69 9.76 19.91
CA SER A 174 -8.95 10.53 20.90
C SER A 174 -8.79 9.64 22.12
N THR A 175 -7.54 9.48 22.57
CA THR A 175 -7.27 8.88 23.88
C THR A 175 -7.36 9.96 24.95
#